data_AF-A0A182JZE7-F1
#
_entry.id   AF-A0A182JZE7-F1
#
_cell.length_a   1.000
_cell.length_b   1.000
_cell.length_c   1.000
_cell.angle_alpha   90.00
_cell.angle_beta   90.00
_cell.angle_gamma   90.00
#
_symmetry.space_group_name_H-M   'P 1'
#
loop_
_entity.id
_entity.type
_entity.pdbx_description
1 polymer ?
#
loop_
_entity_poly.entity_id
_entity_poly.type
_entity_poly.pdbx_seq_one_letter_code
_entity_poly.pdbx_strand_id
1 'polypeptide(L)'
;MEDSRYLPNQNELNAAQEDGLRQELLKYYRTSLVIGMLKQSDAPISIESRALLSMYKHDGEMPLGLDYIRTVDISYHERMAIGKYIEAKITEQVRPFVEKAKRYSRGNLEELSASQFQEQYRNMQLDRERQDLTEKLAQLKVRKLHLMNACADIRTGSFQRNNVELKHAEARSMQAKAELLQKLVANEIFNCTPHAVKAINEVTANINTLLGNGK
;
A
#
# COMPACT_ATOMS: atom_id res chain seq x y z
N MET A 1 35.67 20.81 4.95
CA MET A 1 34.23 21.07 5.07
C MET A 1 33.72 20.19 6.19
N GLU A 2 32.85 20.75 7.02
CA GLU A 2 32.66 20.49 8.45
C GLU A 2 32.23 19.06 8.81
N ASP A 3 32.95 18.48 9.78
CA ASP A 3 32.48 17.41 10.64
C ASP A 3 31.36 17.94 11.55
N SER A 4 30.12 17.88 11.06
CA SER A 4 28.92 18.07 11.89
C SER A 4 28.80 16.93 12.90
N ARG A 5 29.44 17.12 14.05
CA ARG A 5 29.16 16.39 15.29
C ARG A 5 27.66 16.52 15.58
N TYR A 6 26.93 15.42 15.40
CA TYR A 6 25.57 15.26 15.92
C TYR A 6 25.61 15.48 17.43
N LEU A 7 25.26 16.69 17.87
CA LEU A 7 24.92 16.95 19.26
C LEU A 7 23.56 16.28 19.50
N PRO A 8 23.45 15.28 20.39
CA PRO A 8 22.17 14.71 20.74
C PRO A 8 21.26 15.85 21.24
N ASN A 9 20.06 15.90 20.68
CA ASN A 9 19.06 16.92 20.93
C ASN A 9 18.81 16.98 22.44
N GLN A 10 19.19 18.08 23.12
CA GLN A 10 19.09 18.18 24.59
C GLN A 10 17.66 17.92 25.10
N ASN A 11 16.65 18.17 24.27
CA ASN A 11 15.26 17.86 24.56
C ASN A 11 14.97 16.35 24.65
N GLU A 12 15.65 15.49 23.89
CA GLU A 12 15.48 14.04 23.94
C GLU A 12 16.14 13.44 25.19
N LEU A 13 17.30 14.00 25.60
CA LEU A 13 17.98 13.64 26.85
C LEU A 13 17.15 14.05 28.08
N ASN A 14 16.56 15.24 28.07
CA ASN A 14 15.68 15.70 29.14
C ASN A 14 14.40 14.85 29.24
N ALA A 15 13.79 14.50 28.11
CA ALA A 15 12.61 13.62 28.09
C ALA A 15 12.92 12.22 28.63
N ALA A 16 14.07 11.63 28.26
CA ALA A 16 14.50 10.33 28.77
C ALA A 16 14.78 10.36 30.28
N GLN A 17 15.35 11.46 30.79
CA GLN A 17 15.61 11.63 32.23
C GLN A 17 14.31 11.83 33.02
N GLU A 18 13.36 12.61 32.51
CA GLU A 18 12.03 12.78 33.08
C GLU A 18 11.25 11.46 33.13
N ASP A 19 11.31 10.65 32.06
CA ASP A 19 10.71 9.32 32.03
C ASP A 19 11.36 8.37 33.04
N GLY A 20 12.70 8.44 33.21
CA GLY A 20 13.42 7.67 34.23
C GLY A 20 12.96 8.00 35.64
N LEU A 21 12.93 9.29 35.98
CA LEU A 21 12.43 9.79 37.28
C LEU A 21 10.97 9.38 37.51
N ARG A 22 10.12 9.48 36.49
CA ARG A 22 8.72 9.07 36.56
C ARG A 22 8.57 7.57 36.83
N GLN A 23 9.39 6.74 36.20
CA GLN A 23 9.39 5.30 36.44
C GLN A 23 9.85 4.94 37.86
N GLU A 24 10.87 5.63 38.39
CA GLU A 24 11.30 5.44 39.78
C GLU A 24 10.19 5.83 40.75
N LEU A 25 9.60 7.01 40.58
CA LEU A 25 8.50 7.50 41.39
C LEU A 25 7.28 6.55 41.35
N LEU A 26 6.99 5.96 40.18
CA LEU A 26 5.97 4.90 40.06
C LEU A 26 6.34 3.64 40.85
N LYS A 27 7.61 3.21 40.84
CA LYS A 27 8.06 2.08 41.68
C LYS A 27 7.87 2.39 43.17
N TYR A 28 8.21 3.61 43.61
CA TYR A 28 7.99 4.04 44.99
C TYR A 28 6.51 3.95 45.40
N TYR A 29 5.60 4.52 44.60
CA TYR A 29 4.17 4.47 44.91
C TYR A 29 3.61 3.04 44.91
N ARG A 30 4.05 2.19 43.96
CA ARG A 30 3.65 0.78 43.93
C ARG A 30 4.06 0.05 45.20
N THR A 31 5.32 0.19 45.62
CA THR A 31 5.84 -0.45 46.83
C THR A 31 5.13 0.05 48.08
N SER A 32 4.92 1.37 48.19
CA SER A 32 4.19 1.95 49.32
C SER A 32 2.74 1.47 49.40
N LEU A 33 2.05 1.33 48.26
CA LEU A 33 0.68 0.83 48.19
C LEU A 33 0.60 -0.63 48.66
N VAL A 34 1.48 -1.49 48.15
CA VAL A 34 1.56 -2.90 48.52
C VAL A 34 1.83 -3.05 50.02
N ILE A 35 2.77 -2.28 50.57
CA ILE A 35 3.05 -2.28 52.01
C ILE A 35 1.83 -1.84 52.81
N GLY A 36 1.14 -0.78 52.37
CA GLY A 36 -0.10 -0.30 53.01
C GLY A 36 -1.18 -1.37 53.07
N MET A 37 -1.34 -2.16 52.01
CA MET A 37 -2.29 -3.28 51.96
C MET A 37 -1.85 -4.44 52.86
N LEU A 38 -0.57 -4.79 52.86
CA LEU A 38 -0.04 -5.89 53.69
C LEU A 38 -0.03 -5.58 55.18
N LYS A 39 -0.06 -4.30 55.57
CA LYS A 39 -0.22 -3.88 56.97
C LYS A 39 -1.63 -4.10 57.52
N GLN A 40 -2.63 -4.34 56.66
CA GLN A 40 -4.01 -4.58 57.10
C GLN A 40 -4.12 -5.91 57.86
N SER A 41 -5.07 -5.99 58.80
CA SER A 41 -5.23 -7.14 59.69
C SER A 41 -5.66 -8.42 58.95
N ASP A 42 -6.32 -8.28 57.82
CA ASP A 42 -6.83 -9.33 56.95
C ASP A 42 -5.81 -9.81 55.89
N ALA A 43 -4.62 -9.21 55.82
CA ALA A 43 -3.58 -9.63 54.89
C ALA A 43 -3.03 -11.03 55.21
N PRO A 44 -2.80 -11.89 54.21
CA PRO A 44 -2.38 -13.29 54.38
C PRO A 44 -0.87 -13.39 54.63
N ILE A 45 -0.41 -12.73 55.68
CA ILE A 45 0.97 -12.76 56.16
C ILE A 45 0.99 -13.10 57.65
N SER A 46 2.10 -13.68 58.12
CA SER A 46 2.27 -13.98 59.53
C SER A 46 2.29 -12.69 60.37
N ILE A 47 1.96 -12.82 61.66
CA ILE A 47 1.99 -11.71 62.62
C ILE A 47 3.42 -11.14 62.72
N GLU A 48 4.44 -12.00 62.66
CA GLU A 48 5.84 -11.62 62.68
C GLU A 48 6.21 -10.81 61.43
N SER A 49 5.88 -11.29 60.22
CA SER A 49 6.15 -10.55 58.98
C SER A 49 5.39 -9.21 58.95
N ARG A 50 4.19 -9.15 59.53
CA ARG A 50 3.43 -7.89 59.68
C ARG A 50 4.11 -6.92 60.64
N ALA A 51 4.65 -7.40 61.76
CA ALA A 51 5.42 -6.58 62.69
C ALA A 51 6.69 -6.03 62.02
N LEU A 52 7.41 -6.86 61.25
CA LEU A 52 8.57 -6.42 60.48
C LEU A 52 8.20 -5.36 59.42
N LEU A 53 7.11 -5.55 58.68
CA LEU A 53 6.58 -4.56 57.74
C LEU A 53 6.16 -3.25 58.42
N SER A 54 5.69 -3.30 59.67
CA SER A 54 5.34 -2.10 60.45
C SER A 54 6.57 -1.26 60.80
N MET A 55 7.73 -1.91 60.98
CA MET A 55 9.02 -1.26 61.24
C MET A 55 9.70 -0.76 59.96
N TYR A 56 9.25 -1.22 58.78
CA TYR A 56 9.80 -0.79 57.50
C TYR A 56 9.55 0.71 57.27
N LYS A 57 10.64 1.46 57.13
CA LYS A 57 10.66 2.85 56.68
C LYS A 57 11.35 2.91 55.31
N HIS A 58 10.77 3.66 54.38
CA HIS A 58 11.27 3.76 53.00
C HIS A 58 12.66 4.42 52.92
N ASP A 59 12.95 5.36 53.81
CA ASP A 59 14.25 6.02 53.92
C ASP A 59 14.63 6.16 55.41
N GLY A 60 15.65 5.40 55.82
CA GLY A 60 16.22 5.47 57.16
C GLY A 60 17.29 4.40 57.35
N GLU A 61 18.40 4.76 58.00
CA GLU A 61 19.37 3.78 58.46
C GLU A 61 18.67 2.80 59.40
N MET A 62 18.74 1.52 59.06
CA MET A 62 18.20 0.48 59.92
C MET A 62 19.17 0.34 61.11
N PRO A 63 18.67 0.14 62.35
CA PRO A 63 19.54 -0.08 63.49
C PRO A 63 20.53 -1.23 63.18
N LEU A 64 21.82 -0.99 63.44
CA LEU A 64 22.90 -1.93 63.17
C LEU A 64 22.55 -3.34 63.67
N GLY A 65 22.71 -4.34 62.79
CA GLY A 65 22.47 -5.76 63.11
C GLY A 65 21.11 -6.31 62.65
N LEU A 66 20.23 -5.50 62.06
CA LEU A 66 18.92 -5.94 61.56
C LEU A 66 18.89 -6.23 60.05
N ASP A 67 20.03 -6.24 59.36
CA ASP A 67 20.09 -6.39 57.88
C ASP A 67 19.39 -7.64 57.35
N TYR A 68 19.35 -8.72 58.14
CA TYR A 68 18.65 -9.96 57.82
C TYR A 68 17.12 -9.79 57.67
N ILE A 69 16.54 -8.75 58.25
CA ILE A 69 15.10 -8.43 58.16
C ILE A 69 14.72 -7.96 56.76
N ARG A 70 15.67 -7.48 55.95
CA ARG A 70 15.42 -7.06 54.56
C ARG A 70 15.12 -8.25 53.63
N THR A 71 15.53 -9.45 54.02
CA THR A 71 15.34 -10.70 53.27
C THR A 71 14.36 -11.59 54.03
N VAL A 72 13.07 -11.43 53.72
CA VAL A 72 12.04 -12.35 54.17
C VAL A 72 11.89 -13.45 53.12
N ASP A 73 12.18 -14.69 53.51
CA ASP A 73 11.91 -15.86 52.67
C ASP A 73 10.41 -16.13 52.66
N ILE A 74 9.76 -15.72 51.57
CA ILE A 74 8.33 -15.95 51.34
C ILE A 74 8.18 -17.24 50.53
N SER A 75 7.46 -18.22 51.07
CA SER A 75 7.19 -19.47 50.36
C SER A 75 6.35 -19.22 49.10
N TYR A 76 6.39 -20.15 48.14
CA TYR A 76 5.62 -20.03 46.91
C TYR A 76 4.11 -19.88 47.16
N HIS A 77 3.57 -20.60 48.14
CA HIS A 77 2.15 -20.53 48.49
C HIS A 77 1.76 -19.20 49.15
N GLU A 78 2.61 -18.68 50.04
CA GLU A 78 2.40 -17.35 50.63
C GLU A 78 2.48 -16.26 49.56
N ARG A 79 3.43 -16.35 48.63
CA ARG A 79 3.54 -15.41 47.50
C ARG A 79 2.27 -15.41 46.64
N MET A 80 1.70 -16.58 46.37
CA MET A 80 0.43 -16.71 45.65
C MET A 80 -0.77 -16.16 46.43
N ALA A 81 -0.83 -16.42 47.74
CA ALA A 81 -1.90 -15.91 48.61
C ALA A 81 -1.85 -14.39 48.70
N ILE A 82 -0.66 -13.83 48.92
CA ILE A 82 -0.39 -12.38 48.91
C ILE A 82 -0.78 -11.76 47.57
N GLY A 83 -0.37 -12.37 46.45
CA GLY A 83 -0.71 -11.88 45.11
C GLY A 83 -2.22 -11.80 44.89
N LYS A 84 -2.95 -12.87 45.21
CA LYS A 84 -4.43 -12.90 45.10
C LYS A 84 -5.09 -11.88 46.01
N TYR A 85 -4.60 -11.72 47.25
CA TYR A 85 -5.14 -10.74 48.19
C TYR A 85 -4.96 -9.31 47.69
N ILE A 86 -3.75 -8.96 47.23
CA ILE A 86 -3.45 -7.62 46.68
C ILE A 86 -4.33 -7.36 45.45
N GLU A 87 -4.43 -8.31 44.53
CA GLU A 87 -5.28 -8.19 43.34
C GLU A 87 -6.75 -7.97 43.71
N ALA A 88 -7.28 -8.75 44.66
CA ALA A 88 -8.64 -8.61 45.14
C ALA A 88 -8.88 -7.23 45.78
N LYS A 89 -7.95 -6.77 46.63
CA LYS A 89 -8.05 -5.47 47.30
C LYS A 89 -7.95 -4.29 46.34
N ILE A 90 -7.04 -4.34 45.38
CA ILE A 90 -6.95 -3.33 44.30
C ILE A 90 -8.26 -3.32 43.52
N THR A 91 -8.76 -4.48 43.12
CA THR A 91 -10.01 -4.61 42.37
C THR A 91 -11.19 -4.05 43.17
N GLU A 92 -11.27 -4.34 44.46
CA GLU A 92 -12.30 -3.82 45.36
C GLU A 92 -12.25 -2.28 45.46
N GLN A 93 -11.07 -1.71 45.68
CA GLN A 93 -10.87 -0.26 45.80
C GLN A 93 -11.14 0.48 44.48
N VAL A 94 -10.78 -0.12 43.35
CA VAL A 94 -10.91 0.51 42.02
C VAL A 94 -12.31 0.33 41.42
N ARG A 95 -13.06 -0.71 41.84
CA ARG A 95 -14.44 -0.99 41.39
C ARG A 95 -15.39 0.21 41.40
N PRO A 96 -15.52 1.01 42.48
CA PRO A 96 -16.44 2.15 42.48
C PRO A 96 -16.07 3.20 41.43
N PHE A 97 -14.77 3.40 41.16
CA PHE A 97 -14.31 4.33 40.13
C PHE A 97 -14.59 3.81 38.72
N VAL A 98 -14.38 2.51 38.50
CA VAL A 98 -14.69 1.86 37.21
C VAL A 98 -16.19 1.89 36.93
N GLU A 99 -17.03 1.58 37.93
CA GLU A 99 -18.49 1.66 37.78
C GLU A 99 -18.97 3.09 37.54
N LYS A 100 -18.36 4.07 38.21
CA LYS A 100 -18.62 5.49 37.93
C LYS A 100 -18.22 5.85 36.50
N ALA A 101 -17.05 5.43 36.05
CA ALA A 101 -16.55 5.67 34.70
C ALA A 101 -17.44 5.03 33.62
N LYS A 102 -17.88 3.78 33.83
CA LYS A 102 -18.82 3.08 32.92
C LYS A 102 -20.12 3.86 32.72
N ARG A 103 -20.64 4.52 33.76
CA ARG A 103 -21.86 5.35 33.67
C ARG A 103 -21.66 6.56 32.75
N TYR A 104 -20.48 7.17 32.76
CA TYR A 104 -20.18 8.31 31.88
C TYR A 104 -19.90 7.87 30.43
N SER A 105 -19.22 6.73 30.26
CA SER A 105 -18.83 6.24 28.92
C SER A 105 -19.83 5.26 28.30
N ARG A 106 -21.07 5.19 28.80
CA ARG A 106 -22.12 4.26 28.31
C ARG A 106 -21.67 2.79 28.20
N GLY A 107 -20.79 2.37 29.10
CA GLY A 107 -20.20 1.02 29.10
C GLY A 107 -18.95 0.83 28.25
N ASN A 108 -18.56 1.80 27.41
CA ASN A 108 -17.33 1.75 26.62
C ASN A 108 -16.17 2.47 27.32
N LEU A 109 -15.39 1.73 28.11
CA LEU A 109 -14.24 2.29 28.83
C LEU A 109 -13.03 2.57 27.92
N GLU A 110 -13.04 2.10 26.66
CA GLU A 110 -11.93 2.31 25.72
C GLU A 110 -11.74 3.80 25.39
N GLU A 111 -12.82 4.58 25.39
CA GLU A 111 -12.79 6.02 25.17
C GLU A 111 -12.01 6.78 26.26
N LEU A 112 -11.87 6.22 27.47
CA LEU A 112 -11.06 6.83 28.54
C LEU A 112 -9.55 6.59 28.35
N SER A 113 -9.20 5.56 27.59
CA SER A 113 -7.82 5.31 27.20
C SER A 113 -7.39 6.11 25.97
N ALA A 114 -8.36 6.75 25.30
CA ALA A 114 -8.09 7.57 24.14
C ALA A 114 -7.27 8.80 24.54
N SER A 115 -6.11 8.96 23.91
CA SER A 115 -5.29 10.16 24.09
C SER A 115 -6.08 11.37 23.61
N GLN A 116 -5.95 12.50 24.31
CA GLN A 116 -6.56 13.78 23.94
C GLN A 116 -6.21 14.21 22.50
N PHE A 117 -5.10 13.68 21.96
CA PHE A 117 -4.62 13.97 20.61
C PHE A 117 -4.86 12.83 19.61
N GLN A 118 -5.55 11.76 19.98
CA GLN A 118 -5.76 10.60 19.10
C GLN A 118 -6.53 10.97 17.83
N GLU A 119 -7.55 11.82 17.94
CA GLU A 119 -8.28 12.33 16.77
C GLU A 119 -7.40 13.19 15.87
N GLN A 120 -6.55 14.05 16.46
CA GLN A 120 -5.63 14.90 15.69
C GLN A 120 -4.58 14.07 14.95
N TYR A 121 -4.05 13.03 15.60
CA TYR A 121 -3.13 12.09 14.99
C TYR A 121 -3.80 11.34 13.83
N ARG A 122 -5.03 10.85 14.05
CA ARG A 122 -5.82 10.18 13.01
C ARG A 122 -6.10 11.10 11.83
N ASN A 123 -6.44 12.36 12.08
CA ASN A 123 -6.65 13.36 11.04
C ASN A 123 -5.38 13.61 10.23
N MET A 124 -4.22 13.79 10.88
CA MET A 124 -2.94 13.92 10.16
C MET A 124 -2.62 12.70 9.30
N GLN A 125 -2.90 11.49 9.79
CA GLN A 125 -2.66 10.27 9.04
C GLN A 125 -3.58 10.17 7.82
N LEU A 126 -4.86 10.46 7.98
CA LEU A 126 -5.83 10.52 6.88
C LEU A 126 -5.48 11.59 5.85
N ASP A 127 -4.98 12.76 6.28
CA ASP A 127 -4.56 13.82 5.38
C ASP A 127 -3.35 13.40 4.53
N ARG A 128 -2.38 12.70 5.13
CA ARG A 128 -1.24 12.13 4.39
C ARG A 128 -1.70 11.09 3.37
N GLU A 129 -2.59 10.18 3.76
CA GLU A 129 -3.15 9.18 2.85
C GLU A 129 -3.92 9.85 1.70
N ARG A 130 -4.71 10.89 2.00
CA ARG A 130 -5.44 11.65 0.98
C ARG A 130 -4.49 12.29 -0.02
N GLN A 131 -3.39 12.88 0.43
CA GLN A 131 -2.39 13.49 -0.44
C GLN A 131 -1.74 12.44 -1.37
N ASP A 132 -1.28 11.32 -0.81
CA ASP A 132 -0.65 10.23 -1.59
C ASP A 132 -1.61 9.64 -2.64
N LEU A 133 -2.87 9.40 -2.25
CA LEU A 133 -3.88 8.90 -3.20
C LEU A 133 -4.21 9.92 -4.30
N THR A 134 -4.22 11.22 -3.96
CA THR A 134 -4.46 12.29 -4.95
C THR A 134 -3.32 12.37 -5.96
N GLU A 135 -2.07 12.23 -5.51
CA GLU A 135 -0.90 12.23 -6.38
C GLU A 135 -0.89 11.01 -7.30
N LYS A 136 -1.14 9.81 -6.76
CA LYS A 136 -1.28 8.58 -7.57
C LYS A 136 -2.38 8.71 -8.62
N LEU A 137 -3.52 9.29 -8.26
CA LEU A 137 -4.61 9.54 -9.20
C LEU A 137 -4.19 10.50 -10.33
N ALA A 138 -3.45 11.56 -10.01
CA ALA A 138 -2.93 12.50 -11.00
C ALA A 138 -1.97 11.80 -11.98
N GLN A 139 -1.02 11.01 -11.46
CA GLN A 139 -0.09 10.23 -12.29
C GLN A 139 -0.82 9.24 -13.22
N LEU A 140 -1.84 8.54 -12.71
CA LEU A 140 -2.64 7.62 -13.51
C LEU A 140 -3.43 8.34 -14.61
N LYS A 141 -3.99 9.53 -14.33
CA LYS A 141 -4.69 10.34 -15.34
C LYS A 141 -3.74 10.78 -16.45
N VAL A 142 -2.53 11.23 -16.10
CA VAL A 142 -1.50 11.60 -17.08
C VAL A 142 -1.13 10.40 -17.94
N ARG A 143 -0.87 9.24 -17.32
CA ARG A 143 -0.55 8.00 -18.05
C ARG A 143 -1.68 7.56 -18.98
N LYS A 144 -2.94 7.67 -18.55
CA LYS A 144 -4.11 7.39 -19.37
C LYS A 144 -4.15 8.30 -20.61
N LEU A 145 -3.97 9.61 -20.44
CA LEU A 145 -3.96 10.56 -21.56
C LEU A 145 -2.83 10.24 -22.54
N HIS A 146 -1.64 9.92 -22.04
CA HIS A 146 -0.51 9.52 -22.88
C HIS A 146 -0.83 8.27 -23.73
N LEU A 147 -1.41 7.24 -23.11
CA LEU A 147 -1.83 6.03 -23.82
C LEU A 147 -2.95 6.31 -24.83
N MET A 148 -3.91 7.17 -24.49
CA MET A 148 -4.97 7.57 -25.42
C MET A 148 -4.40 8.29 -26.64
N ASN A 149 -3.42 9.17 -26.45
CA ASN A 149 -2.75 9.87 -27.56
C ASN A 149 -1.96 8.88 -28.43
N ALA A 150 -1.20 7.96 -27.83
CA ALA A 150 -0.48 6.93 -28.58
C ALA A 150 -1.44 6.05 -29.41
N CYS A 151 -2.57 5.65 -28.84
CA CYS A 151 -3.61 4.92 -29.57
C CYS A 151 -4.21 5.75 -30.72
N ALA A 152 -4.41 7.06 -30.52
CA ALA A 152 -4.89 7.94 -31.57
C ALA A 152 -3.87 8.01 -32.71
N ASP A 153 -2.58 8.22 -32.40
CA ASP A 153 -1.49 8.31 -33.39
C ASP A 153 -1.32 7.03 -34.21
N ILE A 154 -1.48 5.86 -33.60
CA ILE A 154 -1.48 4.58 -34.32
C ILE A 154 -2.67 4.51 -35.28
N ARG A 155 -3.85 4.94 -34.83
CA ARG A 155 -5.08 4.88 -35.62
C ARG A 155 -5.09 5.88 -36.77
N THR A 156 -4.53 7.08 -36.59
CA THR A 156 -4.58 8.17 -37.57
C THR A 156 -3.31 8.31 -38.39
N GLY A 157 -2.12 8.14 -37.82
CA GLY A 157 -0.86 8.46 -38.49
C GLY A 157 -0.30 7.33 -39.35
N SER A 158 0.10 6.22 -38.72
CA SER A 158 0.79 5.12 -39.41
C SER A 158 -0.16 4.24 -40.22
N PHE A 159 -1.35 3.95 -39.69
CA PHE A 159 -2.32 3.11 -40.39
C PHE A 159 -2.84 3.75 -41.68
N GLN A 160 -3.12 5.06 -41.66
CA GLN A 160 -3.60 5.77 -42.85
C GLN A 160 -2.52 5.85 -43.93
N ARG A 161 -1.28 6.17 -43.56
CA ARG A 161 -0.15 6.18 -44.51
C ARG A 161 0.07 4.81 -45.15
N ASN A 162 0.12 3.75 -44.34
CA ASN A 162 0.31 2.39 -44.84
C ASN A 162 -0.84 1.96 -45.77
N ASN A 163 -2.08 2.35 -45.46
CA ASN A 163 -3.22 2.05 -46.30
C ASN A 163 -3.17 2.80 -47.64
N VAL A 164 -2.74 4.07 -47.66
CA VAL A 164 -2.55 4.84 -48.90
C VAL A 164 -1.43 4.23 -49.76
N GLU A 165 -0.29 3.89 -49.16
CA GLU A 165 0.82 3.27 -49.87
C GLU A 165 0.43 1.89 -50.45
N LEU A 166 -0.32 1.08 -49.69
CA LEU A 166 -0.86 -0.19 -50.16
C LEU A 166 -1.83 0.00 -51.33
N LYS A 167 -2.81 0.91 -51.20
CA LYS A 167 -3.79 1.19 -52.27
C LYS A 167 -3.12 1.73 -53.54
N HIS A 168 -2.10 2.57 -53.40
CA HIS A 168 -1.31 3.05 -54.52
C HIS A 168 -0.54 1.91 -55.21
N ALA A 169 0.08 1.00 -54.45
CA ALA A 169 0.75 -0.17 -55.01
C ALA A 169 -0.22 -1.12 -55.74
N GLU A 170 -1.40 -1.37 -55.17
CA GLU A 170 -2.48 -2.13 -55.80
C GLU A 170 -2.92 -1.50 -57.13
N ALA A 171 -3.13 -0.18 -57.14
CA ALA A 171 -3.51 0.56 -58.35
C ALA A 171 -2.44 0.48 -59.45
N ARG A 172 -1.16 0.66 -59.11
CA ARG A 172 -0.06 0.51 -60.08
C ARG A 172 0.05 -0.90 -60.63
N SER A 173 -0.17 -1.91 -59.79
CA SER A 173 -0.19 -3.32 -60.22
C SER A 173 -1.34 -3.59 -61.20
N MET A 174 -2.53 -3.09 -60.91
CA MET A 174 -3.68 -3.19 -61.83
C MET A 174 -3.42 -2.48 -63.15
N GLN A 175 -2.84 -1.27 -63.11
CA GLN A 175 -2.48 -0.54 -64.32
C GLN A 175 -1.46 -1.32 -65.16
N ALA A 176 -0.39 -1.85 -64.56
CA ALA A 176 0.61 -2.64 -65.27
C ALA A 176 0.02 -3.91 -65.90
N LYS A 177 -0.90 -4.59 -65.20
CA LYS A 177 -1.64 -5.74 -65.74
C LYS A 177 -2.51 -5.34 -66.93
N ALA A 178 -3.23 -4.22 -66.83
CA ALA A 178 -4.07 -3.71 -67.92
C ALA A 178 -3.24 -3.33 -69.15
N GLU A 179 -2.10 -2.65 -68.96
CA GLU A 179 -1.17 -2.33 -70.04
C GLU A 179 -0.59 -3.58 -70.72
N LEU A 180 -0.26 -4.61 -69.93
CA LEU A 180 0.21 -5.89 -70.46
C LEU A 180 -0.88 -6.58 -71.29
N LEU A 181 -2.11 -6.66 -70.78
CA LEU A 181 -3.25 -7.21 -71.51
C LEU A 181 -3.52 -6.42 -72.79
N GLN A 182 -3.47 -5.09 -72.75
CA GLN A 182 -3.63 -4.25 -73.92
C GLN A 182 -2.57 -4.56 -74.98
N LYS A 183 -1.29 -4.69 -74.59
CA LYS A 183 -0.21 -5.07 -75.51
C LYS A 183 -0.38 -6.48 -76.07
N LEU A 184 -0.80 -7.42 -75.24
CA LEU A 184 -1.03 -8.81 -75.63
C LEU A 184 -2.18 -8.88 -76.65
N VAL A 185 -3.32 -8.27 -76.36
CA VAL A 185 -4.47 -8.20 -77.27
C VAL A 185 -4.12 -7.47 -78.56
N ALA A 186 -3.39 -6.35 -78.48
CA ALA A 186 -2.92 -5.66 -79.68
C ALA A 186 -2.04 -6.59 -80.53
N ASN A 187 -1.09 -7.31 -79.91
CA ASN A 187 -0.23 -8.27 -80.59
C ASN A 187 -1.03 -9.44 -81.18
N GLU A 188 -2.02 -9.98 -80.48
CA GLU A 188 -2.91 -11.02 -81.00
C GLU A 188 -3.72 -10.51 -82.20
N ILE A 189 -4.28 -9.30 -82.14
CA ILE A 189 -4.95 -8.67 -83.28
C ILE A 189 -3.96 -8.54 -84.45
N PHE A 190 -2.75 -8.04 -84.22
CA PHE A 190 -1.71 -7.91 -85.25
C PHE A 190 -1.24 -9.25 -85.83
N ASN A 191 -1.32 -10.36 -85.10
CA ASN A 191 -0.90 -11.68 -85.59
C ASN A 191 -2.05 -12.48 -86.21
N CYS A 192 -3.29 -12.29 -85.76
CA CYS A 192 -4.47 -12.93 -86.32
C CYS A 192 -4.95 -12.24 -87.62
N THR A 193 -4.82 -10.91 -87.71
CA THR A 193 -5.28 -10.14 -88.88
C THR A 193 -4.50 -10.39 -90.18
N PRO A 194 -3.17 -10.63 -90.24
CA PRO A 194 -2.46 -10.91 -91.48
C PRO A 194 -2.88 -12.24 -92.10
N HIS A 195 -3.09 -13.26 -91.27
CA HIS A 195 -3.56 -14.57 -91.71
C HIS A 195 -5.05 -14.54 -92.05
N ALA A 196 -5.88 -13.82 -91.29
CA ALA A 196 -7.29 -13.62 -91.61
C ALA A 196 -7.49 -12.83 -92.91
N VAL A 197 -6.71 -11.77 -93.15
CA VAL A 197 -6.77 -10.99 -94.39
C VAL A 197 -6.28 -11.81 -95.58
N LYS A 198 -5.22 -12.61 -95.44
CA LYS A 198 -4.79 -13.54 -96.50
C LYS A 198 -5.85 -14.61 -96.80
N ALA A 199 -6.43 -15.22 -95.78
CA ALA A 199 -7.49 -16.22 -95.94
C ALA A 199 -8.76 -15.62 -96.58
N ILE A 200 -9.15 -14.41 -96.17
CA ILE A 200 -10.27 -13.67 -96.78
C ILE A 200 -9.95 -13.33 -98.24
N ASN A 201 -8.74 -12.87 -98.55
CA ASN A 201 -8.33 -12.57 -99.91
C ASN A 201 -8.29 -13.81 -100.80
N GLU A 202 -7.84 -14.95 -100.27
CA GLU A 202 -7.78 -16.23 -100.99
C GLU A 202 -9.18 -16.81 -101.23
N VAL A 203 -10.08 -16.74 -100.24
CA VAL A 203 -11.49 -17.08 -100.41
C VAL A 203 -12.16 -16.15 -101.42
N THR A 204 -11.87 -14.84 -101.35
CA THR A 204 -12.40 -13.84 -102.29
C THR A 204 -11.89 -14.08 -103.72
N ALA A 205 -10.60 -14.43 -103.88
CA ALA A 205 -10.03 -14.79 -105.16
C ALA A 205 -10.72 -16.04 -105.75
N ASN A 206 -10.90 -17.10 -104.94
CA ASN A 206 -11.60 -18.31 -105.36
C ASN A 206 -13.07 -18.05 -105.73
N ILE A 207 -13.79 -17.21 -104.99
CA ILE A 207 -15.16 -16.81 -105.31
C ILE A 207 -15.20 -16.04 -106.65
N ASN A 208 -14.26 -15.13 -106.88
CA ASN A 208 -14.20 -14.38 -108.14
C ASN A 208 -13.89 -15.29 -109.35
N THR A 209 -13.06 -16.32 -109.17
CA THR A 209 -12.81 -17.35 -110.19
C THR A 209 -14.08 -18.17 -110.49
N LEU A 210 -14.84 -18.57 -109.46
CA LEU A 210 -16.08 -19.34 -109.62
C LEU A 210 -17.23 -18.54 -110.25
N LEU A 211 -17.27 -17.23 -110.04
CA LEU A 211 -18.30 -16.33 -110.60
C LEU A 211 -17.95 -15.80 -112.01
N GLY A 212 -16.83 -16.20 -112.61
CA GLY A 212 -16.43 -15.79 -113.96
C GLY A 212 -15.97 -14.33 -114.08
N ASN A 213 -15.71 -13.67 -112.94
CA ASN A 213 -15.21 -12.28 -112.87
C ASN A 213 -13.70 -12.19 -112.66
N GLY A 214 -13.02 -13.33 -112.53
CA GLY A 214 -11.57 -13.40 -112.69
C GLY A 214 -11.22 -13.34 -114.17
N LYS A 215 -10.21 -12.54 -114.54
CA LYS A 215 -9.59 -12.68 -115.87
C LYS A 215 -9.10 -14.11 -116.10
#